data_AF-A0A2D4XC18-F1
#
_entry.id   AF-A0A2D4XC18-F1
#
_cell.length_a   1.000
_cell.length_b   1.000
_cell.length_c   1.000
_cell.angle_alpha   90.00
_cell.angle_beta   90.00
_cell.angle_gamma   90.00
#
_symmetry.space_group_name_H-M   'P 1'
#
loop_
_entity.id
_entity.type
_entity.pdbx_description
1 polymer ?
#
loop_
_entity_poly.entity_id
_entity_poly.type
_entity_poly.pdbx_seq_one_letter_code
_entity_poly.pdbx_strand_id
1 'polypeptide(L)'
;MFGGNELLWAFLIIISIGASFHRMGPSFDRSRFGFPLILLGLTCLIFFPGELTENGVGLHNSILQSVSIVLPFSIGAIIVLHNSPTYGGRSIPGLFAGWIFIIASWAVIFLEKDTYSIIAITRGALVIMGILAGLVAVFIGVYLAERSSGLRDESEPLSKEEGDLVRAILERRLGGRLE
;
A
#
# COMPACT_ATOMS: atom_id res chain seq x y z
N MET A 1 3.90 32.68 -0.26
CA MET A 1 4.16 31.86 0.94
C MET A 1 3.23 30.67 0.85
N PHE A 2 3.74 29.49 0.53
CA PHE A 2 2.95 28.27 0.66
C PHE A 2 2.59 28.12 2.15
N GLY A 3 1.31 28.01 2.47
CA GLY A 3 0.89 27.84 3.87
C GLY A 3 1.37 26.48 4.37
N GLY A 4 1.86 26.35 5.60
CA GLY A 4 2.46 25.11 6.11
C GLY A 4 1.59 23.84 5.95
N ASN A 5 0.27 23.97 5.78
CA ASN A 5 -0.64 22.85 5.49
C ASN A 5 -0.39 22.22 4.11
N GLU A 6 0.05 22.99 3.13
CA GLU A 6 0.34 22.51 1.77
C GLU A 6 1.58 21.60 1.76
N LEU A 7 2.52 21.81 2.69
CA LEU A 7 3.68 20.94 2.88
C LEU A 7 3.28 19.53 3.35
N LEU A 8 2.32 19.43 4.27
CA LEU A 8 1.79 18.13 4.71
C LEU A 8 1.18 17.35 3.54
N TRP A 9 0.41 18.02 2.69
CA TRP A 9 -0.14 17.41 1.48
C TRP A 9 0.96 17.01 0.49
N ALA A 10 1.97 17.85 0.30
CA ALA A 10 3.11 17.53 -0.55
C ALA A 10 3.85 16.27 -0.07
N PHE A 11 4.06 16.11 1.24
CA PHE A 11 4.69 14.91 1.79
C PHE A 11 3.82 13.66 1.58
N LEU A 12 2.50 13.75 1.78
CA LEU A 12 1.57 12.65 1.50
C LEU A 12 1.56 12.28 0.01
N ILE A 13 1.63 13.26 -0.89
CA ILE A 13 1.72 13.04 -2.33
C ILE A 13 3.03 12.33 -2.68
N ILE A 14 4.18 12.74 -2.11
CA ILE A 14 5.46 12.08 -2.33
C ILE A 14 5.41 10.61 -1.91
N ILE A 15 4.81 10.31 -0.75
CA ILE A 15 4.60 8.94 -0.27
C ILE A 15 3.74 8.15 -1.29
N SER A 16 2.64 8.74 -1.76
CA SER A 16 1.74 8.12 -2.74
C SER A 16 2.43 7.84 -4.08
N ILE A 17 3.24 8.78 -4.58
CA ILE A 17 4.04 8.60 -5.81
C ILE A 17 5.05 7.48 -5.61
N GLY A 18 5.75 7.45 -4.47
CA GLY A 18 6.68 6.39 -4.13
C GLY A 18 6.03 5.01 -4.10
N ALA A 19 4.86 4.89 -3.46
CA ALA A 19 4.08 3.65 -3.42
C ALA A 19 3.63 3.21 -4.82
N SER A 20 3.23 4.15 -5.67
CA SER A 20 2.84 3.88 -7.06
C SER A 20 4.04 3.40 -7.89
N PHE A 21 5.19 4.06 -7.76
CA PHE A 21 6.42 3.71 -8.47
C PHE A 21 7.00 2.38 -8.01
N HIS A 22 6.83 2.02 -6.73
CA HIS A 22 7.24 0.71 -6.22
C HIS A 22 6.50 -0.45 -6.89
N ARG A 23 5.26 -0.22 -7.37
CA ARG A 23 4.43 -1.24 -8.02
C ARG A 23 4.34 -1.10 -9.53
N MET A 24 4.83 -0.01 -10.12
CA MET A 24 4.86 0.19 -11.58
C MET A 24 6.01 -0.59 -12.24
N GLY A 25 5.69 -1.21 -13.37
CA GLY A 25 6.63 -1.92 -14.24
C GLY A 25 6.54 -3.46 -14.14
N PRO A 26 6.96 -4.18 -15.20
CA PRO A 26 7.08 -5.63 -15.17
C PRO A 26 8.00 -6.05 -14.03
N SER A 27 7.76 -7.22 -13.41
CA SER A 27 8.46 -7.68 -12.21
C SER A 27 9.99 -7.65 -12.31
N PHE A 28 10.53 -7.69 -13.53
CA PHE A 28 11.96 -7.69 -13.83
C PHE A 28 12.58 -6.29 -13.98
N ASP A 29 11.79 -5.25 -14.27
CA ASP A 29 12.25 -3.85 -14.46
C ASP A 29 11.62 -2.86 -13.45
N ARG A 30 11.13 -3.35 -12.31
CA ARG A 30 10.50 -2.46 -11.32
C ARG A 30 11.49 -1.40 -10.85
N SER A 31 11.02 -0.15 -10.84
CA SER A 31 11.80 0.99 -10.39
C SER A 31 12.26 0.80 -8.94
N ARG A 32 13.58 0.84 -8.72
CA ARG A 32 14.17 0.81 -7.36
C ARG A 32 13.96 2.13 -6.60
N PHE A 33 13.46 3.17 -7.26
CA PHE A 33 13.25 4.49 -6.67
C PHE A 33 12.00 4.60 -5.80
N GLY A 34 11.05 3.65 -5.89
CA GLY A 34 9.82 3.71 -5.10
C GLY A 34 10.07 3.73 -3.60
N PHE A 35 10.90 2.83 -3.09
CA PHE A 35 11.20 2.73 -1.65
C PHE A 35 11.94 3.97 -1.11
N PRO A 36 13.02 4.49 -1.74
CA PRO A 36 13.63 5.76 -1.35
C PRO A 36 12.65 6.94 -1.32
N LEU A 37 11.71 7.02 -2.27
CA LEU A 37 10.71 8.10 -2.29
C LEU A 37 9.74 8.01 -1.11
N ILE A 38 9.27 6.80 -0.79
CA ILE A 38 8.39 6.57 0.37
C ILE A 38 9.13 6.98 1.65
N LEU A 39 10.38 6.54 1.80
CA LEU A 39 11.20 6.86 2.97
C LEU A 39 11.42 8.38 3.08
N LEU A 40 11.73 9.04 1.96
CA LEU A 40 11.87 10.50 1.92
C LEU A 40 10.59 11.18 2.41
N GLY A 41 9.43 10.85 1.84
CA GLY A 41 8.15 11.43 2.24
C GLY A 41 7.82 11.20 3.73
N LEU A 42 8.10 10.01 4.26
CA LEU A 42 7.93 9.70 5.69
C LEU A 42 8.90 10.51 6.57
N THR A 43 10.16 10.60 6.19
CA THR A 43 11.15 11.38 6.96
C THR A 43 10.78 12.86 6.98
N CYS A 44 10.35 13.44 5.86
CA CYS A 44 9.86 14.81 5.82
C CYS A 44 8.62 14.99 6.70
N LEU A 45 7.67 14.04 6.67
CA LEU A 45 6.45 14.09 7.47
C LEU A 45 6.74 14.02 8.98
N ILE A 46 7.74 13.26 9.41
CA ILE A 46 8.09 13.10 10.83
C ILE A 46 8.99 14.25 11.32
N PHE A 47 10.02 14.60 10.57
CA PHE A 47 11.09 15.49 11.04
C PHE A 47 10.94 16.97 10.65
N PHE A 48 10.05 17.31 9.71
CA PHE A 48 9.97 18.66 9.17
C PHE A 48 8.62 19.36 9.43
N PRO A 49 8.30 19.74 10.70
CA PRO A 49 7.12 20.53 11.03
C PRO A 49 7.35 22.05 10.87
N GLY A 50 8.42 22.47 10.18
CA GLY A 50 8.83 23.87 10.09
C GLY A 50 7.75 24.76 9.48
N GLU A 51 7.11 25.57 10.32
CA GLU A 51 6.07 26.57 9.99
C GLU A 51 4.68 26.02 9.62
N LEU A 52 4.23 24.95 10.28
CA LEU A 52 2.82 24.55 10.22
C LEU A 52 1.92 25.64 10.82
N THR A 53 0.80 25.94 10.16
CA THR A 53 -0.26 26.76 10.75
C THR A 53 -0.89 26.03 11.95
N GLU A 54 -1.62 26.71 12.83
CA GLU A 54 -2.29 26.08 13.98
C GLU A 54 -3.12 24.85 13.58
N ASN A 55 -3.86 24.94 12.47
CA ASN A 55 -4.61 23.82 11.89
C ASN A 55 -3.70 22.69 11.39
N GLY A 56 -2.53 23.03 10.84
CA GLY A 56 -1.53 22.08 10.36
C GLY A 56 -0.86 21.30 11.48
N VAL A 57 -0.60 21.95 12.62
CA VAL A 57 -0.09 21.29 13.83
C VAL A 57 -1.11 20.28 14.35
N GLY A 58 -2.39 20.65 14.42
CA GLY A 58 -3.46 19.73 14.81
C GLY A 58 -3.57 18.52 13.88
N LEU A 59 -3.51 18.74 12.57
CA LEU A 59 -3.51 17.66 11.57
C LEU A 59 -2.28 16.75 11.70
N HIS A 60 -1.09 17.32 11.84
CA HIS A 60 0.16 16.58 11.99
C HIS A 60 0.16 15.69 13.23
N ASN A 61 -0.28 16.21 14.38
CA ASN A 61 -0.44 15.44 15.60
C ASN A 61 -1.47 14.30 15.43
N SER A 62 -2.60 14.58 14.77
CA SER A 62 -3.60 13.56 14.46
C SER A 62 -3.04 12.45 13.56
N ILE A 63 -2.19 12.80 12.58
CA ILE A 63 -1.50 11.82 11.73
C ILE A 63 -0.56 10.96 12.58
N LEU A 64 0.28 11.56 13.42
CA LEU A 64 1.20 10.81 14.30
C LEU A 64 0.45 9.90 15.27
N GLN A 65 -0.67 10.35 15.83
CA GLN A 65 -1.52 9.55 16.70
C GLN A 65 -2.16 8.38 15.94
N SER A 66 -2.56 8.59 14.68
CA SER A 66 -3.09 7.50 13.83
C SER A 66 -2.07 6.39 13.59
N VAL A 67 -0.76 6.70 13.59
CA VAL A 67 0.31 5.69 13.47
C VAL A 67 0.27 4.69 14.63
N SER A 68 -0.01 5.16 15.85
CA SER A 68 -0.16 4.30 17.03
C SER A 68 -1.34 3.33 16.95
N ILE A 69 -2.31 3.59 16.08
CA ILE A 69 -3.45 2.70 15.81
C ILE A 69 -3.14 1.79 14.60
N VAL A 70 -2.70 2.38 13.49
CA VAL A 70 -2.52 1.69 12.21
C VAL A 70 -1.35 0.69 12.24
N LEU A 71 -0.25 1.01 12.92
CA LEU A 71 0.90 0.10 13.01
C LEU A 71 0.56 -1.22 13.70
N PRO A 72 0.06 -1.24 14.96
CA PRO A 72 -0.27 -2.50 15.61
C PRO A 72 -1.35 -3.28 14.87
N PHE A 73 -2.33 -2.59 14.25
CA PHE A 73 -3.33 -3.26 13.42
C PHE A 73 -2.70 -3.96 12.22
N SER A 74 -1.83 -3.26 11.48
CA SER A 74 -1.18 -3.80 10.28
C SER A 74 -0.26 -4.97 10.62
N ILE A 75 0.53 -4.84 11.69
CA ILE A 75 1.39 -5.93 12.20
C ILE A 75 0.53 -7.14 12.59
N GLY A 76 -0.55 -6.91 13.36
CA GLY A 76 -1.48 -7.97 13.76
C GLY A 76 -2.12 -8.67 12.56
N ALA A 77 -2.59 -7.92 11.57
CA ALA A 77 -3.18 -8.45 10.35
C ALA A 77 -2.18 -9.30 9.54
N ILE A 78 -0.94 -8.83 9.37
CA ILE A 78 0.11 -9.59 8.67
C ILE A 78 0.40 -10.91 9.40
N ILE A 79 0.51 -10.87 10.73
CA ILE A 79 0.74 -12.08 11.55
C ILE A 79 -0.43 -13.06 11.38
N VAL A 80 -1.69 -12.57 11.48
CA VAL A 80 -2.88 -13.42 11.29
C VAL A 80 -2.88 -14.06 9.90
N LEU A 81 -2.64 -13.28 8.85
CA LEU A 81 -2.61 -13.77 7.48
C LEU A 81 -1.51 -14.83 7.29
N HIS A 82 -0.28 -14.55 7.74
CA HIS A 82 0.84 -15.48 7.60
C HIS A 82 0.61 -16.81 8.34
N ASN A 83 -0.08 -16.78 9.47
CA ASN A 83 -0.38 -17.97 10.28
C ASN A 83 -1.76 -18.58 9.98
N SER A 84 -2.46 -18.06 8.96
CA SER A 84 -3.72 -18.62 8.48
C SER A 84 -3.48 -19.78 7.52
N PRO A 85 -4.34 -20.82 7.52
CA PRO A 85 -4.21 -21.97 6.62
C PRO A 85 -4.35 -21.60 5.14
N THR A 86 -4.86 -20.42 4.81
CA THR A 86 -5.08 -19.95 3.43
C THR A 86 -3.79 -19.42 2.80
N TYR A 87 -2.95 -18.74 3.58
CA TYR A 87 -1.77 -18.01 3.06
C TYR A 87 -0.43 -18.51 3.63
N GLY A 88 -0.44 -19.42 4.61
CA GLY A 88 0.79 -19.96 5.18
C GLY A 88 0.57 -21.20 6.05
N GLY A 89 1.61 -21.55 6.83
CA GLY A 89 1.55 -22.66 7.76
C GLY A 89 0.67 -22.30 8.95
N ARG A 90 -0.41 -23.06 9.19
CA ARG A 90 -1.30 -22.81 10.32
C ARG A 90 -0.52 -22.91 11.63
N SER A 91 -0.41 -21.80 12.35
CA SER A 91 0.13 -21.77 13.71
C SER A 91 -0.87 -21.09 14.65
N ILE A 92 -1.35 -21.86 15.63
CA ILE A 92 -2.29 -21.35 16.64
C ILE A 92 -1.65 -20.24 17.48
N PRO A 93 -0.39 -20.35 17.97
CA PRO A 93 0.24 -19.29 18.73
C PRO A 93 0.40 -17.99 17.92
N GLY A 94 0.75 -18.08 16.63
CA GLY A 94 0.86 -16.92 15.76
C GLY A 94 -0.48 -16.22 15.54
N LEU A 95 -1.56 -16.98 15.33
CA LEU A 95 -2.91 -16.42 15.23
C LEU A 95 -3.31 -15.64 16.49
N PHE A 96 -3.08 -16.22 17.68
CA PHE A 96 -3.35 -15.54 18.95
C PHE A 96 -2.54 -14.25 19.10
N ALA A 97 -1.24 -14.28 18.80
CA ALA A 97 -0.40 -13.09 18.86
C ALA A 97 -0.90 -11.98 17.91
N GLY A 98 -1.27 -12.34 16.68
CA GLY A 98 -1.82 -11.38 15.72
C GLY A 98 -3.12 -10.74 16.20
N TRP A 99 -4.02 -11.51 16.82
CA TRP A 99 -5.23 -10.98 17.44
C TRP A 99 -4.97 -10.07 18.63
N ILE A 100 -3.95 -10.34 19.46
CA ILE A 100 -3.54 -9.44 20.55
C ILE A 100 -3.16 -8.07 19.99
N PHE A 101 -2.38 -8.03 18.91
CA PHE A 101 -1.99 -6.77 18.25
C PHE A 101 -3.19 -6.01 17.68
N ILE A 102 -4.14 -6.71 17.07
CA ILE A 102 -5.40 -6.11 16.60
C ILE A 102 -6.18 -5.54 17.78
N ILE A 103 -6.39 -6.31 18.86
CA ILE A 103 -7.12 -5.86 20.04
C ILE A 103 -6.42 -4.65 20.69
N ALA A 104 -5.10 -4.65 20.76
CA ALA A 104 -4.32 -3.52 21.28
C ALA A 104 -4.54 -2.25 20.45
N SER A 105 -4.58 -2.35 19.12
CA SER A 105 -4.91 -1.22 18.24
C SER A 105 -6.30 -0.64 18.55
N TRP A 106 -7.30 -1.50 18.72
CA TRP A 106 -8.65 -1.07 19.09
C TRP A 106 -8.71 -0.47 20.51
N ALA A 107 -7.94 -1.02 21.46
CA ALA A 107 -7.86 -0.50 22.81
C ALA A 107 -7.37 0.95 22.84
N VAL A 108 -6.42 1.32 21.97
CA VAL A 108 -5.96 2.72 21.83
C VAL A 108 -7.14 3.63 21.45
N ILE A 109 -7.97 3.22 20.49
CA ILE A 109 -9.17 3.98 20.08
C ILE A 109 -10.14 4.17 21.25
N PHE A 110 -10.36 3.13 22.06
CA PHE A 110 -11.30 3.19 23.19
C PHE A 110 -10.77 3.97 24.40
N LEU A 111 -9.45 4.04 24.56
CA LEU A 111 -8.79 4.77 25.66
C LEU A 111 -8.69 6.27 25.38
N GLU A 112 -8.72 6.70 24.12
CA GLU A 112 -8.92 8.10 23.75
C GLU A 112 -10.35 8.52 24.05
N LYS A 113 -10.54 8.93 25.31
CA LYS A 113 -11.77 9.50 25.85
C LYS A 113 -12.07 10.85 25.18
N ASP A 114 -12.62 10.81 23.99
CA ASP A 114 -13.46 11.89 23.49
C ASP A 114 -14.84 11.34 23.12
N THR A 115 -15.81 11.85 23.87
CA THR A 115 -17.23 11.51 23.84
C THR A 115 -17.72 11.31 22.41
N TYR A 116 -18.30 10.14 22.13
CA TYR A 116 -19.02 9.82 20.90
C TYR A 116 -20.00 10.94 20.54
N SER A 117 -19.55 11.90 19.73
CA SER A 117 -20.35 13.01 19.27
C SER A 117 -20.97 12.64 17.94
N ILE A 118 -22.29 12.74 17.82
CA ILE A 118 -23.02 12.48 16.57
C ILE A 118 -22.46 13.35 15.43
N ILE A 119 -22.01 14.57 15.75
CA ILE A 119 -21.39 15.49 14.79
C ILE A 119 -20.03 14.94 14.32
N ALA A 120 -19.20 14.43 15.23
CA ALA A 120 -17.91 13.84 14.89
C ALA A 120 -18.08 12.57 14.03
N ILE A 121 -19.05 11.71 14.37
CA ILE A 121 -19.39 10.51 13.59
C ILE A 121 -19.86 10.89 12.19
N THR A 122 -20.75 11.88 12.07
CA THR A 122 -21.27 12.34 10.77
C THR A 122 -20.15 12.93 9.92
N ARG A 123 -19.26 13.74 10.51
CA ARG A 123 -18.08 14.29 9.83
C ARG A 123 -17.15 13.17 9.37
N GLY A 124 -16.89 12.18 10.22
CA GLY A 124 -16.10 10.99 9.87
C GLY A 124 -16.71 10.21 8.70
N ALA A 125 -18.04 10.02 8.70
CA ALA A 125 -18.75 9.36 7.60
C ALA A 125 -18.60 10.12 6.27
N LEU A 126 -18.70 11.46 6.29
CA LEU A 126 -18.46 12.28 5.10
C LEU A 126 -17.01 12.19 4.61
N VAL A 127 -16.04 12.16 5.52
CA VAL A 127 -14.62 11.97 5.17
C VAL A 127 -14.40 10.60 4.51
N ILE A 128 -14.96 9.52 5.08
CA ILE A 128 -14.87 8.17 4.48
C ILE A 128 -15.50 8.15 3.09
N MET A 129 -16.63 8.83 2.90
CA MET A 129 -17.29 8.93 1.60
C MET A 129 -16.43 9.70 0.58
N GLY A 130 -15.76 10.77 1.02
CA GLY A 130 -14.78 11.50 0.20
C GLY A 130 -13.57 10.64 -0.19
N ILE A 131 -13.03 9.85 0.75
CA ILE A 131 -11.94 8.90 0.48
C ILE A 131 -12.38 7.86 -0.55
N LEU A 132 -13.59 7.30 -0.40
CA LEU A 132 -14.14 6.33 -1.34
C LEU A 132 -14.31 6.93 -2.74
N ALA A 133 -14.82 8.17 -2.84
CA ALA A 133 -14.93 8.88 -4.10
C ALA A 133 -13.56 9.12 -4.76
N GLY A 134 -12.55 9.47 -3.96
CA GLY A 134 -11.17 9.59 -4.43
C GLY A 134 -10.61 8.27 -4.96
N LEU A 135 -10.87 7.16 -4.27
CA LEU A 135 -10.47 5.82 -4.72
C LEU A 135 -11.13 5.46 -6.06
N VAL A 136 -12.42 5.76 -6.22
CA VAL A 136 -13.14 5.57 -7.50
C VAL A 136 -12.50 6.42 -8.61
N ALA A 137 -12.14 7.67 -8.34
CA ALA A 137 -11.46 8.51 -9.31
C ALA A 137 -10.09 7.94 -9.73
N VAL A 138 -9.33 7.39 -8.78
CA VAL A 138 -8.07 6.68 -9.07
C VAL A 138 -8.32 5.45 -9.93
N PHE A 139 -9.33 4.63 -9.63
CA PHE A 139 -9.69 3.48 -10.46
C PHE A 139 -10.08 3.88 -11.89
N ILE A 140 -10.87 4.93 -12.05
CA ILE A 140 -11.21 5.48 -13.37
C ILE A 140 -9.95 5.95 -14.09
N GLY A 141 -9.06 6.65 -13.39
CA GLY A 141 -7.78 7.10 -13.93
C GLY A 141 -6.89 5.96 -14.41
N VAL A 142 -6.76 4.90 -13.61
CA VAL A 142 -6.02 3.68 -13.98
C VAL A 142 -6.69 3.00 -15.18
N TYR A 143 -8.01 2.83 -15.16
CA TYR A 143 -8.74 2.21 -16.26
C TYR A 143 -8.56 2.96 -17.58
N LEU A 144 -8.64 4.30 -17.54
CA LEU A 144 -8.39 5.15 -18.71
C LEU A 144 -6.93 5.06 -19.17
N ALA A 145 -5.99 5.10 -18.23
CA ALA A 145 -4.57 5.00 -18.52
C ALA A 145 -4.24 3.66 -19.21
N GLU A 146 -4.69 2.54 -18.65
CA GLU A 146 -4.52 1.19 -19.22
C GLU A 146 -5.15 1.08 -20.60
N ARG A 147 -6.39 1.58 -20.77
CA ARG A 147 -7.05 1.59 -22.08
C ARG A 147 -6.28 2.43 -23.12
N SER A 148 -5.65 3.51 -22.69
CA SER A 148 -4.88 4.40 -23.56
C SER A 148 -3.48 3.92 -23.88
N SER A 149 -2.88 3.06 -23.04
CA SER A 149 -1.46 2.70 -23.18
C SER A 149 -1.18 1.74 -24.35
N GLY A 150 -2.22 1.29 -25.06
CA GLY A 150 -2.12 0.21 -26.03
C GLY A 150 -1.73 -1.10 -25.35
N LEU A 151 -2.15 -2.23 -25.92
CA LEU A 151 -1.51 -3.49 -25.55
C LEU A 151 -0.02 -3.32 -25.87
N ARG A 152 0.85 -3.26 -24.85
CA ARG A 152 2.29 -3.39 -25.09
C ARG A 152 2.47 -4.65 -25.91
N ASP A 153 3.21 -4.54 -27.01
CA ASP A 153 3.54 -5.66 -27.89
C ASP A 153 3.77 -6.89 -27.03
N GLU A 154 3.01 -7.95 -27.29
CA GLU A 154 3.27 -9.24 -26.66
C GLU A 154 4.77 -9.50 -26.82
N SER A 155 5.42 -9.94 -25.74
CA SER A 155 6.85 -10.28 -25.78
C SER A 155 7.14 -11.06 -27.05
N GLU A 156 8.16 -10.64 -27.80
CA GLU A 156 8.48 -11.22 -29.11
C GLU A 156 8.39 -12.74 -29.03
N PRO A 157 7.70 -13.39 -29.97
CA PRO A 157 7.58 -14.84 -29.97
C PRO A 157 8.99 -15.45 -29.94
N LEU A 158 9.13 -16.61 -29.29
CA LEU A 158 10.43 -17.27 -29.15
C LEU A 158 11.16 -17.29 -30.50
N SER A 159 12.43 -16.90 -30.47
CA SER A 159 13.29 -17.07 -31.65
C SER A 159 13.31 -18.56 -32.04
N LYS A 160 13.67 -18.86 -33.29
CA LYS A 160 13.81 -20.27 -33.70
C LYS A 160 14.82 -21.00 -32.81
N GLU A 161 15.92 -20.36 -32.44
CA GLU A 161 16.91 -20.99 -31.56
C GLU A 161 16.37 -21.23 -30.14
N GLU A 162 15.63 -20.26 -29.57
CA GLU A 162 15.01 -20.42 -28.26
C GLU A 162 13.90 -21.49 -28.27
N GLY A 163 13.10 -21.53 -29.34
CA GLY A 163 12.06 -22.53 -29.55
C GLY A 163 12.62 -23.95 -29.65
N ASP A 164 13.72 -24.13 -30.39
CA ASP A 164 14.41 -25.42 -30.49
C ASP A 164 15.04 -25.84 -29.16
N LEU A 165 15.60 -24.89 -28.41
CA LEU A 165 16.14 -25.14 -27.07
C LEU A 165 15.05 -25.57 -26.09
N VAL A 166 13.92 -24.84 -26.05
CA VAL A 166 12.78 -25.16 -25.19
C VAL A 166 12.17 -26.50 -25.58
N ARG A 167 12.05 -26.79 -26.88
CA ARG A 167 11.60 -28.09 -27.39
C ARG A 167 12.51 -29.22 -26.92
N ALA A 168 13.83 -29.07 -27.04
CA ALA A 168 14.79 -30.08 -26.59
C ALA A 168 14.72 -30.30 -25.06
N ILE A 169 14.54 -29.25 -24.27
CA ILE A 169 14.36 -29.35 -22.81
C ILE A 169 13.06 -30.09 -22.48
N LEU A 170 11.96 -29.76 -23.15
CA LEU A 170 10.66 -30.39 -22.95
C LEU A 170 10.68 -31.86 -23.34
N GLU A 171 11.24 -32.21 -24.50
CA GLU A 171 11.38 -33.60 -24.96
C GLU A 171 12.20 -34.44 -23.98
N ARG A 172 13.30 -33.87 -23.46
CA ARG A 172 14.17 -34.54 -22.48
C ARG A 172 13.51 -34.71 -21.10
N ARG A 173 12.62 -33.79 -20.70
CA ARG A 173 11.96 -33.79 -19.38
C ARG A 173 10.64 -34.56 -19.36
N LEU A 174 9.87 -34.50 -20.45
CA LEU A 174 8.55 -35.12 -20.57
C LEU A 174 8.61 -36.53 -21.18
N GLY A 175 9.80 -37.01 -21.56
CA GLY A 175 9.96 -38.34 -22.13
C GLY A 175 9.30 -38.50 -23.50
N GLY A 176 9.18 -37.39 -24.24
CA GLY A 176 8.52 -37.34 -25.54
C GLY A 176 9.40 -37.94 -26.64
N ARG A 177 9.47 -39.27 -26.70
CA ARG A 177 9.96 -40.00 -27.87
C ARG A 177 8.80 -40.07 -28.87
N LEU A 178 8.73 -39.12 -29.79
CA LEU A 178 7.94 -39.28 -31.01
C LEU A 178 8.83 -39.99 -32.02
N GLU A 179 8.67 -41.31 -32.09
CA GLU A 179 9.02 -42.09 -33.29
C GLU A 179 8.11 -41.68 -34.47
#